data_AF-A0AA94L050-F1
#
_entry.id   AF-A0AA94L050-F1
#
_cell.length_a   1.000
_cell.length_b   1.000
_cell.length_c   1.000
_cell.angle_alpha   90.00
_cell.angle_beta   90.00
_cell.angle_gamma   90.00
#
_symmetry.space_group_name_H-M   'P 1'
#
loop_
_entity.id
_entity.type
_entity.pdbx_description
1 polymer ?
#
loop_
_entity_poly.entity_id
_entity_poly.type
_entity_poly.pdbx_seq_one_letter_code
_entity_poly.pdbx_strand_id
1 'polypeptide(L)'
;MTDWSICRCRREHATSRGFLRCKYPAAKWITGTGDWTLVAWCGPAATFTLWPTYSEASDRDSVLYATGCGTYCRGKHEVIHINRTKETA
;
A
#
# COMPACT_ATOMS: atom_id res chain seq x y z
N MET A 1 -4.68 1.72 -13.91
CA MET A 1 -4.32 0.55 -13.09
C MET A 1 -2.83 0.61 -12.83
N THR A 2 -2.42 0.92 -11.61
CA THR A 2 -1.02 0.77 -11.22
C THR A 2 -0.80 -0.71 -10.95
N ASP A 3 0.09 -1.34 -11.71
CA ASP A 3 0.40 -2.75 -11.52
C ASP A 3 1.30 -2.93 -10.28
N TRP A 4 0.74 -3.56 -9.26
CA TRP A 4 1.41 -3.85 -7.99
C TRP A 4 2.17 -5.17 -8.01
N SER A 5 2.17 -5.91 -9.12
CA SER A 5 2.81 -7.23 -9.23
C SER A 5 4.34 -7.19 -9.33
N ILE A 6 4.95 -6.08 -9.76
CA ILE A 6 6.40 -6.02 -10.03
C ILE A 6 7.14 -5.07 -9.07
N CYS A 7 8.10 -5.60 -8.30
CA CYS A 7 9.16 -4.79 -7.65
C CYS A 7 10.35 -4.60 -8.60
N ARG A 8 10.99 -3.42 -8.52
CA ARG A 8 12.23 -3.08 -9.25
C ARG A 8 13.36 -4.11 -9.05
N CYS A 9 13.44 -4.77 -7.90
CA CYS A 9 14.52 -5.71 -7.60
C CYS A 9 14.40 -7.04 -8.38
N ARG A 10 13.24 -7.33 -9.00
CA ARG A 10 12.94 -8.62 -9.64
C ARG A 10 13.26 -9.82 -8.73
N ARG A 11 12.93 -9.75 -7.44
CA ARG A 11 13.03 -10.87 -6.48
C ARG A 11 11.66 -11.09 -5.85
N GLU A 12 11.44 -12.31 -5.37
CA GLU A 12 10.28 -12.62 -4.55
C GLU A 12 10.46 -12.05 -3.16
N HIS A 13 9.36 -11.61 -2.56
CA HIS A 13 9.37 -11.07 -1.21
C HIS A 13 8.51 -11.94 -0.30
N ALA A 14 9.09 -12.38 0.82
CA ALA A 14 8.39 -13.19 1.81
C ALA A 14 7.16 -12.47 2.41
N THR A 15 7.19 -11.13 2.46
CA THR A 15 6.11 -10.33 3.01
C THR A 15 5.81 -9.12 2.13
N SER A 16 4.54 -8.70 2.13
CA SER A 16 4.07 -7.49 1.45
C SER A 16 4.73 -6.22 2.00
N ARG A 17 5.05 -6.19 3.29
CA ARG A 17 5.89 -5.15 3.89
C ARG A 17 7.29 -5.09 3.25
N GLY A 18 7.93 -6.24 3.04
CA GLY A 18 9.23 -6.33 2.37
C GLY A 18 9.15 -5.87 0.91
N PHE A 19 8.09 -6.26 0.20
CA PHE A 19 7.80 -5.79 -1.15
C PHE A 19 7.66 -4.26 -1.21
N LEU A 20 6.87 -3.67 -0.31
CA LEU A 20 6.68 -2.21 -0.26
C LEU A 20 7.96 -1.46 0.06
N ARG A 21 8.77 -1.96 1.00
CA ARG A 21 10.10 -1.38 1.29
C ARG A 21 11.03 -1.43 0.09
N CYS A 22 10.97 -2.50 -0.70
CA CYS A 22 11.71 -2.64 -1.94
C CYS A 22 11.26 -1.64 -3.01
N LYS A 23 9.94 -1.55 -3.23
CA LYS A 23 9.36 -0.75 -4.32
C LYS A 23 9.36 0.75 -4.00
N TYR A 24 9.17 1.11 -2.73
CA TYR A 24 9.09 2.49 -2.24
C TYR A 24 10.08 2.70 -1.09
N PRO A 25 11.39 2.84 -1.38
CA PRO A 25 12.40 3.09 -0.34
C PRO A 25 12.15 4.42 0.39
N ALA A 26 11.52 5.39 -0.26
CA ALA A 26 11.13 6.68 0.31
C ALA A 26 9.79 6.66 1.07
N ALA A 27 9.15 5.49 1.24
CA ALA A 27 7.91 5.38 2.01
C ALA A 27 8.12 5.89 3.45
N LYS A 28 7.26 6.82 3.89
CA LYS A 28 7.34 7.38 5.24
C LYS A 28 7.07 6.31 6.27
N TRP A 29 5.92 5.64 6.13
CA TRP A 29 5.46 4.59 7.04
C TRP A 29 4.90 3.40 6.27
N ILE A 30 5.23 2.20 6.76
CA ILE A 30 4.63 0.94 6.34
C ILE A 30 4.27 0.19 7.62
N THR A 31 2.99 -0.01 7.87
CA THR A 31 2.45 -0.62 9.11
C THR A 31 1.43 -1.71 8.78
N GLY A 32 1.11 -2.56 9.76
CA GLY A 32 0.16 -3.67 9.60
C GLY A 32 0.77 -4.93 8.96
N THR A 33 -0.11 -5.87 8.63
CA THR A 33 0.20 -7.15 7.97
C THR A 33 -0.93 -7.58 7.04
N GLY A 34 -0.62 -8.36 6.00
CA GLY A 34 -1.55 -8.83 4.99
C GLY A 34 -1.15 -8.38 3.58
N ASP A 35 -1.97 -8.76 2.60
CA ASP A 35 -1.68 -8.53 1.17
C ASP A 35 -2.53 -7.40 0.56
N TRP A 36 -3.53 -6.91 1.30
CA TRP A 36 -4.25 -5.70 0.94
C TRP A 36 -3.57 -4.47 1.55
N THR A 37 -3.49 -3.39 0.81
CA THR A 37 -2.85 -2.16 1.29
C THR A 37 -3.74 -0.97 1.03
N LEU A 38 -3.91 -0.15 2.05
CA LEU A 38 -4.41 1.21 1.93
C LEU A 38 -3.21 2.14 1.79
N VAL A 39 -3.13 2.83 0.66
CA VAL A 39 -2.05 3.77 0.35
C VAL A 39 -2.59 5.19 0.46
N ALA A 40 -1.84 6.08 1.10
CA ALA A 40 -2.10 7.51 1.05
C ALA A 40 -0.95 8.28 0.41
N TRP A 41 -1.25 8.97 -0.69
CA TRP A 41 -0.33 9.79 -1.49
C TRP A 41 -0.42 11.28 -1.15
N CYS A 42 -1.00 11.61 0.00
CA CYS A 42 -1.35 12.97 0.37
C CYS A 42 -0.13 13.82 0.79
N GLY A 43 0.91 13.19 1.33
CA GLY A 43 2.10 13.87 1.85
C GLY A 43 3.33 13.82 0.94
N PRO A 44 4.46 14.38 1.40
CA PRO A 44 5.75 14.33 0.67
C PRO A 44 6.30 12.92 0.50
N ALA A 45 5.82 11.97 1.30
CA ALA A 45 6.15 10.56 1.21
C ALA A 45 4.90 9.73 1.46
N ALA A 46 4.74 8.67 0.68
CA ALA A 46 3.59 7.77 0.77
C ALA A 46 3.58 7.01 2.10
N THR A 47 2.38 6.79 2.63
CA THR A 47 2.15 5.94 3.79
C THR A 47 1.31 4.73 3.40
N PHE A 48 1.67 3.57 3.93
CA PHE A 48 1.07 2.30 3.61
C PHE A 48 0.58 1.62 4.88
N THR A 49 -0.68 1.18 4.88
CA THR A 49 -1.24 0.34 5.94
C THR A 49 -1.71 -0.97 5.33
N LEU A 50 -1.16 -2.07 5.82
CA LEU A 50 -1.41 -3.42 5.36
C LEU A 50 -2.56 -4.05 6.15
N TRP A 51 -3.45 -4.72 5.43
CA TRP A 51 -4.65 -5.36 5.96
C TRP A 51 -4.75 -6.81 5.47
N PRO A 52 -5.25 -7.73 6.31
CA PRO A 52 -5.51 -9.11 5.92
C PRO A 52 -6.53 -9.25 4.79
N THR A 53 -7.55 -8.39 4.76
CA THR A 53 -8.67 -8.49 3.82
C THR A 53 -8.94 -7.17 3.09
N TYR A 54 -9.57 -7.28 1.91
CA TYR A 54 -10.04 -6.12 1.15
C TYR A 54 -11.06 -5.30 1.95
N SER A 55 -11.99 -5.98 2.64
CA SER A 55 -13.04 -5.31 3.42
C SER A 55 -12.44 -4.37 4.46
N GLU A 56 -11.49 -4.85 5.26
CA GLU A 56 -10.86 -4.01 6.28
C GLU A 56 -10.12 -2.80 5.69
N ALA A 57 -9.42 -3.00 4.56
CA ALA A 57 -8.75 -1.91 3.86
C ALA A 57 -9.76 -0.88 3.30
N SER A 58 -10.85 -1.35 2.73
CA SER A 58 -11.93 -0.53 2.15
C SER A 58 -12.73 0.24 3.20
N ASP A 59 -13.03 -0.40 4.33
CA ASP A 59 -13.69 0.25 5.46
C ASP A 59 -12.82 1.40 5.98
N ARG A 60 -11.49 1.18 6.05
CA ARG A 60 -10.58 2.22 6.49
C ARG A 60 -10.41 3.34 5.46
N ASP A 61 -10.41 3.02 4.17
CA ASP A 61 -10.40 4.02 3.10
C ASP A 61 -11.63 4.93 3.19
N SER A 62 -12.81 4.35 3.41
CA SER A 62 -14.06 5.08 3.60
C SER A 62 -14.00 6.04 4.79
N VAL A 63 -13.40 5.61 5.90
CA VAL A 63 -13.15 6.49 7.06
C VAL A 63 -12.20 7.62 6.68
N LEU A 64 -11.08 7.33 6.00
CA LEU A 64 -10.12 8.36 5.58
C LEU A 64 -10.70 9.33 4.54
N TYR A 65 -11.64 8.88 3.71
CA TYR A 65 -12.35 9.75 2.79
C TYR A 65 -13.19 10.79 3.55
N ALA A 66 -13.85 10.38 4.64
CA ALA A 66 -14.66 11.27 5.47
C ALA A 66 -13.82 12.16 6.40
N THR A 67 -12.74 11.64 7.00
CA THR A 67 -11.99 12.34 8.06
C THR A 67 -10.68 12.96 7.59
N GLY A 68 -10.18 12.53 6.43
CA GLY A 68 -8.83 12.80 5.96
C GLY A 68 -7.75 11.97 6.67
N CYS A 69 -6.57 11.89 6.05
CA CYS A 69 -5.40 11.17 6.57
C CYS A 69 -4.37 12.09 7.28
N GLY A 70 -4.76 13.32 7.62
CA GLY A 70 -3.90 14.32 8.28
C GLY A 70 -3.86 15.67 7.54
N THR A 71 -2.95 16.55 7.98
CA THR A 71 -2.87 17.97 7.54
C THR A 71 -2.72 18.17 6.04
N TYR A 72 -2.06 17.25 5.34
CA TYR A 72 -1.84 17.33 3.89
C TYR A 72 -2.84 16.50 3.08
N CYS A 73 -3.96 16.07 3.68
CA CYS A 73 -4.93 15.24 2.98
C CYS A 73 -5.45 15.93 1.71
N ARG A 74 -5.38 15.22 0.58
CA ARG A 74 -5.90 15.65 -0.73
C ARG A 74 -6.85 14.62 -1.33
N GLY A 75 -7.34 13.68 -0.52
CA GLY A 75 -8.20 12.58 -0.96
C GLY A 75 -7.51 11.59 -1.91
N LYS A 76 -6.17 11.59 -1.97
CA LYS A 76 -5.40 10.69 -2.83
C LYS A 76 -5.08 9.40 -2.08
N HIS A 77 -6.12 8.62 -1.84
CA HIS A 77 -6.04 7.30 -1.23
C HIS A 77 -6.42 6.22 -2.24
N GLU A 78 -5.85 5.03 -2.10
CA GLU A 78 -6.27 3.88 -2.89
C GLU A 78 -6.08 2.58 -2.10
N VAL A 79 -7.00 1.64 -2.30
CA VAL A 79 -6.88 0.25 -1.83
C VAL A 79 -6.36 -0.61 -2.97
N ILE A 80 -5.31 -1.37 -2.68
CA ILE A 80 -4.59 -2.17 -3.67
C ILE A 80 -4.33 -3.58 -3.11
N HIS A 81 -4.24 -4.56 -3.98
CA HIS A 81 -3.74 -5.89 -3.65
C HIS A 81 -2.28 -6.01 -4.06
N ILE A 82 -1.42 -6.49 -3.16
CA ILE A 82 0.00 -6.72 -3.43
C ILE A 82 0.17 -8.16 -3.91
N ASN A 83 0.57 -8.32 -5.17
CA ASN A 83 1.19 -9.55 -5.61
C ASN A 83 2.71 -9.46 -5.39
N ARG A 84 3.25 -10.33 -4.55
CA ARG A 84 4.66 -10.33 -4.09
C ARG A 84 5.50 -11.46 -4.69
N THR A 85 4.89 -12.33 -5.49
CA THR A 85 5.57 -13.39 -6.22
C THR A 85 5.90 -12.92 -7.62
N LYS A 86 6.92 -13.52 -8.23
CA LYS A 86 7.06 -13.39 -9.68
C LYS A 86 5.94 -14.19 -10.32
N GLU A 87 5.11 -13.55 -11.11
CA GLU A 87 4.35 -14.29 -12.12
C GLU A 87 5.37 -14.75 -13.17
N THR A 88 5.73 -16.04 -13.12
CA THR A 88 6.42 -16.70 -14.24
C THR A 88 5.45 -16.75 -15.41
N ALA A 89 5.68 -15.89 -16.40
CA ALA A 89 5.07 -15.99 -17.72
C ALA A 89 5.51 -17.26 -18.45
#